data_AF-A0A1Q6ZLX1-F1
#
_entry.id   AF-A0A1Q6ZLX1-F1
#
_cell.length_a   1.000
_cell.length_b   1.000
_cell.length_c   1.000
_cell.angle_alpha   90.00
_cell.angle_beta   90.00
_cell.angle_gamma   90.00
#
_symmetry.space_group_name_H-M   'P 1'
#
loop_
_entity.id
_entity.type
_entity.pdbx_description
1 polymer ?
#
loop_
_entity_poly.entity_id
_entity_poly.type
_entity_poly.pdbx_seq_one_letter_code
_entity_poly.pdbx_strand_id
1 'polypeptide(L)'
;MADIGWARSHGNRAEKEGLRRGAWYRIVEDHGKEWVVLDVHQVEVRVPRDNVDVRKDRPKSWSVVHEPHLVCPGCHRRQYVSGQPKDVKCHECGNSFGVDWTDRG
;
A
#
# COMPACT_ATOMS: atom_id res chain seq x y z
N MET A 1 -15.20 11.78 6.01
CA MET A 1 -15.25 11.82 4.53
C MET A 1 -14.90 10.45 4.03
N ALA A 2 -15.66 9.89 3.09
CA ALA A 2 -15.28 8.63 2.45
C ALA A 2 -13.92 8.81 1.75
N ASP A 3 -13.07 7.78 1.79
CA ASP A 3 -11.85 7.78 1.00
C ASP A 3 -12.23 7.84 -0.49
N ILE A 4 -11.54 8.66 -1.29
CA ILE A 4 -11.65 8.66 -2.75
C ILE A 4 -11.22 7.30 -3.29
N GLY A 5 -10.11 6.80 -2.74
CA GLY A 5 -9.57 5.48 -2.99
C GLY A 5 -8.21 5.35 -2.33
N TRP A 6 -7.54 4.25 -2.68
CA TRP A 6 -6.22 3.90 -2.19
C TRP A 6 -5.35 3.51 -3.38
N ALA A 7 -4.08 3.91 -3.33
CA ALA A 7 -3.12 3.61 -4.38
C ALA A 7 -1.84 2.98 -3.81
N ARG A 8 -1.25 2.05 -4.55
CA ARG A 8 0.06 1.45 -4.26
C ARG A 8 0.93 1.56 -5.49
N SER A 9 2.25 1.65 -5.33
CA SER A 9 3.19 1.55 -6.45
C SER A 9 2.94 0.28 -7.27
N HIS A 10 2.82 0.42 -8.59
CA HIS A 10 2.79 -0.71 -9.52
C HIS A 10 4.22 -1.25 -9.64
N GLY A 11 4.53 -2.33 -8.91
CA GLY A 11 5.91 -2.78 -8.70
C GLY A 11 6.75 -1.68 -8.05
N ASN A 12 7.86 -1.28 -8.68
CA ASN A 12 8.76 -0.23 -8.20
C ASN A 12 8.63 1.11 -8.94
N ARG A 13 7.61 1.29 -9.78
CA ARG A 13 7.50 2.45 -10.68
C ARG A 13 7.37 3.79 -9.96
N ALA A 14 6.79 3.80 -8.76
CA ALA A 14 6.57 5.02 -7.98
C ALA A 14 7.60 5.23 -6.84
N GLU A 15 8.70 4.46 -6.81
CA GLU A 15 9.71 4.59 -5.75
C GLU A 15 10.44 5.95 -5.78
N LYS A 16 10.55 6.57 -6.97
CA LYS A 16 11.18 7.89 -7.15
C LYS A 16 10.36 9.01 -6.52
N GLU A 17 9.06 8.84 -6.49
CA GLU A 17 8.07 9.72 -5.85
C GLU A 17 7.99 9.45 -4.33
N GLY A 18 8.73 8.46 -3.82
CA GLY A 18 8.79 8.14 -2.40
C GLY A 18 7.81 7.06 -1.94
N LEU A 19 7.09 6.41 -2.87
CA LEU A 19 6.18 5.33 -2.51
C LEU A 19 6.98 4.07 -2.15
N ARG A 20 6.80 3.59 -0.93
CA ARG A 20 7.26 2.27 -0.53
C ARG A 20 6.51 1.18 -1.32
N ARG A 21 7.24 0.34 -2.04
CA ARG A 21 6.69 -0.88 -2.67
C ARG A 21 5.91 -1.72 -1.65
N GLY A 22 4.71 -2.15 -2.02
CA GLY A 22 3.78 -2.89 -1.15
C GLY A 22 2.85 -2.00 -0.30
N ALA A 23 3.15 -0.72 -0.10
CA ALA A 23 2.34 0.14 0.76
C ALA A 23 1.20 0.79 -0.01
N TRP A 24 0.04 0.87 0.63
CA TRP A 24 -1.15 1.51 0.11
C TRP A 24 -1.35 2.87 0.78
N TYR A 25 -1.46 3.92 -0.02
CA TYR A 25 -1.62 5.31 0.41
C TYR A 25 -3.02 5.80 0.06
N ARG A 26 -3.56 6.69 0.87
CA ARG A 26 -4.88 7.29 0.63
C ARG A 26 -4.78 8.28 -0.53
N ILE A 27 -5.71 8.19 -1.48
CA ILE A 27 -5.88 9.21 -2.53
C ILE A 27 -6.59 10.40 -1.91
N VAL A 28 -5.96 11.57 -1.97
CA VAL A 28 -6.52 12.85 -1.50
C VAL A 28 -7.08 13.69 -2.64
N GLU A 29 -6.54 13.53 -3.86
CA GLU A 29 -7.08 14.12 -5.08
C GLU A 29 -6.95 13.14 -6.26
N ASP A 30 -7.98 13.11 -7.12
CA ASP A 30 -8.00 12.31 -8.35
C ASP A 30 -8.21 13.21 -9.56
N HIS A 31 -7.19 13.28 -10.43
CA HIS A 31 -7.20 14.06 -11.67
C HIS A 31 -7.44 13.19 -12.91
N GLY A 32 -8.17 12.08 -12.72
CA GLY A 32 -8.56 11.19 -13.80
C GLY A 32 -7.38 10.34 -14.27
N LYS A 33 -6.99 10.48 -15.55
CA LYS A 33 -6.03 9.58 -16.19
C LYS A 33 -4.57 10.01 -16.05
N GLU A 34 -4.29 11.27 -15.72
CA GLU A 34 -2.92 11.78 -15.76
C GLU A 34 -2.15 11.50 -14.47
N TRP A 35 -2.72 11.89 -13.33
CA TRP A 35 -2.05 11.79 -12.03
C TRP A 35 -3.06 11.67 -10.89
N VAL A 36 -2.55 11.21 -9.75
CA VAL A 36 -3.24 11.18 -8.46
C VAL A 36 -2.36 11.85 -7.41
N VAL A 37 -2.99 12.42 -6.38
CA VAL A 37 -2.29 12.92 -5.19
C VAL A 37 -2.52 11.95 -4.04
N LEU A 38 -1.43 11.52 -3.44
CA LEU A 38 -1.42 10.55 -2.36
C LEU A 38 -0.95 11.22 -1.06
N ASP A 39 -1.60 10.88 0.04
CA ASP A 39 -1.08 11.18 1.38
C ASP A 39 0.00 10.13 1.73
N VAL A 40 1.26 10.55 1.62
CA VAL A 40 2.45 9.76 1.95
C VAL A 40 3.04 10.31 3.26
N HIS A 41 2.59 9.77 4.39
CA HIS A 41 3.00 10.22 5.73
C HIS A 41 2.78 11.73 5.96
N GLN A 42 1.57 12.21 5.66
CA GLN A 42 1.15 13.61 5.79
C GLN A 42 1.82 14.57 4.80
N VAL A 43 2.42 14.02 3.74
CA VAL A 43 2.94 14.78 2.62
C VAL A 43 2.14 14.41 1.38
N GLU A 44 1.62 15.42 0.69
CA GLU A 44 0.92 15.24 -0.57
C GLU A 44 1.92 15.01 -1.70
N VAL A 45 1.84 13.82 -2.31
CA VAL A 45 2.74 13.39 -3.38
C VAL A 45 1.94 13.17 -4.65
N ARG A 46 2.29 13.92 -5.70
CA ARG A 46 1.75 13.73 -7.05
C ARG A 46 2.45 12.58 -7.74
N VAL A 47 1.69 11.58 -8.19
CA VAL A 47 2.21 10.39 -8.88
C VAL A 47 1.49 10.19 -10.21
N PRO A 48 2.19 9.87 -11.31
CA PRO A 48 1.54 9.47 -12.56
C PRO A 48 0.62 8.28 -12.33
N ARG A 49 -0.60 8.31 -12.88
CA ARG A 49 -1.57 7.24 -12.58
C ARG A 49 -1.13 5.87 -13.09
N ASP A 50 -0.40 5.83 -14.21
CA ASP A 50 0.16 4.59 -14.78
C ASP A 50 1.27 3.95 -13.93
N ASN A 51 1.75 4.64 -12.89
CA ASN A 51 2.75 4.11 -11.96
C ASN A 51 2.14 3.48 -10.71
N VAL A 52 0.80 3.49 -10.56
CA VAL A 52 0.12 3.00 -9.35
C VAL A 52 -1.06 2.08 -9.67
N ASP A 53 -1.24 1.07 -8.84
CA ASP A 53 -2.48 0.30 -8.77
C ASP A 53 -3.47 1.04 -7.87
N VAL A 54 -4.72 1.20 -8.32
CA VAL A 54 -5.77 1.92 -7.58
C VAL A 54 -6.91 0.98 -7.20
N ARG A 55 -7.42 1.12 -5.98
CA ARG A 55 -8.68 0.50 -5.56
C ARG A 55 -9.53 1.44 -4.73
N LYS A 56 -10.83 1.14 -4.65
CA LYS A 56 -11.79 1.96 -3.91
C LYS A 56 -11.68 1.76 -2.40
N ASP A 57 -11.64 0.50 -1.96
CA ASP A 57 -11.71 0.17 -0.54
C ASP A 57 -10.35 0.23 0.14
N ARG A 58 -10.38 0.60 1.42
CA ARG A 58 -9.19 0.58 2.27
C ARG A 58 -8.58 -0.82 2.32
N PRO A 59 -7.24 -0.96 2.19
CA PRO A 59 -6.55 -2.21 2.48
C PRO A 59 -7.00 -2.83 3.80
N LYS A 60 -7.43 -4.09 3.74
CA LYS A 60 -7.67 -4.92 4.94
C LYS A 60 -6.73 -6.12 5.03
N SER A 61 -5.82 -6.25 4.07
CA SER A 61 -4.81 -7.30 4.01
C SER A 61 -3.40 -6.74 3.92
N TRP A 62 -2.44 -7.50 4.42
CA TRP A 62 -1.02 -7.31 4.17
C TRP A 62 -0.72 -7.49 2.69
N SER A 63 0.11 -6.60 2.12
CA SER A 63 0.65 -6.78 0.78
C SER A 63 1.95 -7.56 0.81
N VAL A 64 2.11 -8.51 -0.12
CA VAL A 64 3.32 -9.33 -0.26
C VAL A 64 4.24 -8.67 -1.30
N VAL A 65 5.45 -8.26 -0.90
CA VAL A 65 6.41 -7.61 -1.81
C VAL A 65 7.35 -8.62 -2.47
N HIS A 66 7.88 -9.51 -1.64
CA HIS A 66 8.58 -10.73 -2.03
C HIS A 66 8.57 -11.62 -0.80
N GLU A 67 8.53 -12.95 -0.92
CA GLU A 67 8.73 -13.80 0.25
C GLU A 67 10.12 -13.47 0.84
N PRO A 68 10.28 -13.28 2.16
CA PRO A 68 9.30 -13.36 3.27
C PRO A 68 8.77 -12.00 3.82
N HIS A 69 8.69 -10.94 3.00
CA HIS A 69 8.37 -9.57 3.43
C HIS A 69 6.93 -9.14 3.12
N LEU A 70 6.24 -8.74 4.17
CA LEU A 70 4.91 -8.12 4.11
C LEU A 70 4.97 -6.63 4.41
N VAL A 71 4.02 -5.85 3.88
CA VAL A 71 3.84 -4.43 4.22
C VAL A 71 2.50 -4.21 4.92
N CYS A 72 2.55 -3.58 6.10
CA CYS A 72 1.40 -3.38 6.95
C CYS A 72 0.42 -2.38 6.31
N PRO A 73 -0.87 -2.73 6.20
CA PRO A 73 -1.88 -1.83 5.65
C PRO A 73 -2.23 -0.65 6.56
N GLY A 74 -1.88 -0.72 7.85
CA GLY A 74 -2.17 0.32 8.82
C GLY A 74 -1.09 1.38 8.96
N CYS A 75 0.18 1.00 8.88
CA CYS A 75 1.32 1.89 9.16
C CYS A 75 2.47 1.80 8.14
N HIS A 76 2.31 1.01 7.08
CA HIS A 76 3.32 0.82 6.02
C HIS A 76 4.62 0.14 6.47
N ARG A 77 4.70 -0.35 7.72
CA ARG A 77 5.87 -1.07 8.23
C ARG A 77 6.06 -2.40 7.54
N ARG A 78 7.31 -2.71 7.21
CA ARG A 78 7.71 -4.04 6.72
C ARG A 78 7.84 -5.01 7.88
N GLN A 79 7.34 -6.22 7.69
CA GLN A 79 7.51 -7.31 8.65
C GLN A 79 7.93 -8.57 7.92
N TYR A 80 8.95 -9.23 8.47
CA TYR A 80 9.36 -10.56 8.07
C TYR A 80 8.37 -11.58 8.63
N VAL A 81 8.01 -12.59 7.83
CA VAL A 81 7.19 -13.72 8.28
C VAL A 81 7.77 -15.05 7.80
N SER A 82 7.56 -16.11 8.57
CA SER A 82 7.91 -17.48 8.15
C SER A 82 6.71 -18.17 7.50
N GLY A 83 6.93 -18.81 6.35
CA GLY A 83 5.87 -19.51 5.62
C GLY A 83 4.82 -18.55 5.07
N GLN A 84 3.57 -19.02 4.97
CA GLN A 84 2.44 -18.26 4.43
C GLN A 84 1.30 -18.15 5.45
N PRO A 85 1.48 -17.43 6.58
CA PRO A 85 0.43 -17.23 7.57
C PRO A 85 -0.80 -16.56 6.94
N LYS A 86 -1.99 -16.92 7.43
CA LYS A 86 -3.26 -16.29 7.01
C LYS A 86 -3.50 -14.94 7.68
N ASP A 87 -2.98 -14.74 8.88
CA ASP A 87 -3.15 -13.52 9.68
C ASP A 87 -1.83 -13.16 10.38
N VAL A 88 -1.52 -11.86 10.42
CA VAL A 88 -0.28 -11.36 11.01
C VAL A 88 -0.57 -10.09 11.81
N LYS A 89 -0.08 -10.06 13.06
CA LYS A 89 -0.06 -8.86 13.91
C LYS A 89 1.15 -8.01 13.57
N CYS A 90 0.93 -6.73 13.32
CA CYS A 90 2.01 -5.77 13.09
C CYS A 90 2.76 -5.47 14.40
N HIS A 91 4.08 -5.61 14.39
CA HIS A 91 4.93 -5.29 15.54
C HIS A 91 4.99 -3.80 15.89
N GLU A 92 4.68 -2.91 14.94
CA GLU A 92 4.72 -1.46 15.15
C GLU A 92 3.35 -0.92 15.61
N CYS A 93 2.31 -1.05 14.79
CA CYS A 93 1.00 -0.48 15.11
C CYS A 93 0.09 -1.39 15.94
N GLY A 94 0.49 -2.64 16.21
CA GLY A 94 -0.26 -3.59 17.03
C GLY A 94 -1.51 -4.19 16.40
N ASN A 95 -1.94 -3.72 15.22
CA ASN A 95 -3.13 -4.22 14.53
C ASN A 95 -2.86 -5.57 13.84
N SER A 96 -3.90 -6.40 13.76
CA SER A 96 -3.88 -7.68 13.03
C SER A 96 -4.66 -7.56 11.73
N PHE A 97 -4.10 -8.12 10.65
CA PHE A 97 -4.73 -8.16 9.33
C PHE A 97 -4.48 -9.51 8.67
N GLY A 98 -5.36 -9.90 7.76
CA GLY A 98 -5.17 -11.08 6.92
C GLY A 98 -4.02 -10.86 5.93
N VAL A 99 -3.41 -11.94 5.45
CA VAL A 99 -2.39 -11.90 4.40
C VAL A 99 -2.95 -12.50 3.13
N ASP A 100 -2.93 -11.72 2.05
CA ASP A 100 -3.33 -12.21 0.73
C ASP A 100 -2.07 -12.56 -0.08
N TRP A 101 -1.74 -13.84 -0.13
CA TRP A 101 -0.56 -14.35 -0.86
C TRP A 101 -0.72 -14.33 -2.38
N THR A 102 -1.93 -14.04 -2.87
CA THR A 102 -2.21 -13.87 -4.31
C THR A 102 -2.00 -12.42 -4.76
N ASP A 103 -2.16 -11.44 -3.87
CA ASP A 103 -1.86 -10.03 -4.11
C ASP A 103 -0.36 -9.73 -3.91
N ARG A 104 0.43 -10.04 -4.93
CA ARG A 104 1.86 -9.73 -4.98
C ARG A 104 2.07 -8.34 -5.59
N GLY A 105 2.64 -7.41 -4.81
CA GLY A 105 2.96 -6.03 -5.22
C GLY A 105 4.41 -5.81 -5.66
#